data_AF-A0A0G1P9E8-F1
#
_entry.id   AF-A0A0G1P9E8-F1
#
_cell.length_a   1.000
_cell.length_b   1.000
_cell.length_c   1.000
_cell.angle_alpha   90.00
_cell.angle_beta   90.00
_cell.angle_gamma   90.00
#
_symmetry.space_group_name_H-M   'P 1'
#
loop_
_entity.id
_entity.type
_entity.pdbx_description
1 polymer ?
#
loop_
_entity_poly.entity_id
_entity_poly.type
_entity_poly.pdbx_seq_one_letter_code
_entity_poly.pdbx_strand_id
1 'polypeptide(L)'
;MDRPIFAQLFSKPGQGAGNNEEKRRRLERAADRAGQGGLGNKLGLFKTDEWSVERQHRQQSVRDKYFKDKQRMHVQERRAEEQLKRQTESRKREIENYYRVGELGQTDPRLETAKQKAKRKYGRYEQKEQRRHHRQWLQSFRKMRRQRDKGYRQITKSMKKEHRRSRGLPDELQAPWKI
;
A
#
# COMPACT_ATOMS: atom_id res chain seq x y z
N MET A 1 -13.88 22.81 -22.92
CA MET A 1 -13.57 21.35 -22.86
C MET A 1 -13.24 21.03 -21.41
N ASP A 2 -14.30 20.78 -20.64
CA ASP A 2 -14.25 20.80 -19.18
C ASP A 2 -13.83 19.44 -18.62
N ARG A 3 -12.78 19.45 -17.79
CA ARG A 3 -12.30 18.25 -17.10
C ARG A 3 -13.31 17.83 -16.03
N PRO A 4 -13.57 16.52 -15.84
CA PRO A 4 -14.51 16.04 -14.83
C PRO A 4 -14.06 16.39 -13.40
N ILE A 5 -15.01 16.80 -12.56
CA ILE A 5 -14.85 17.29 -11.17
C ILE A 5 -14.01 16.34 -10.29
N PHE A 6 -14.01 15.04 -10.56
CA PHE A 6 -13.20 14.08 -9.80
C PHE A 6 -11.69 14.26 -10.01
N ALA A 7 -11.27 14.78 -11.17
CA ALA A 7 -9.87 15.12 -11.43
C ALA A 7 -9.41 16.38 -10.69
N GLN A 8 -10.33 17.27 -10.30
CA GLN A 8 -10.04 18.50 -9.56
C GLN A 8 -9.79 18.25 -8.07
N LEU A 9 -10.44 17.26 -7.46
CA LEU A 9 -10.22 16.89 -6.06
C LEU A 9 -8.84 16.25 -5.78
N PHE A 10 -8.17 15.75 -6.81
CA PHE A 10 -6.81 15.21 -6.72
C PHE A 10 -5.74 16.10 -7.39
N SER A 11 -6.15 17.19 -8.02
CA SER A 11 -5.23 18.18 -8.57
C SER A 11 -4.89 19.19 -7.48
N LYS A 12 -3.82 18.92 -6.72
CA LYS A 12 -3.18 19.96 -5.90
C LYS A 12 -2.82 21.13 -6.82
N PRO A 13 -3.28 22.36 -6.55
CA PRO A 13 -2.78 23.52 -7.28
C PRO A 13 -1.32 23.73 -6.85
N GLY A 14 -0.41 23.80 -7.81
CA GLY A 14 0.93 24.36 -7.58
C GLY A 14 2.06 23.41 -7.16
N GLN A 15 2.22 22.25 -7.79
CA GLN A 15 3.54 21.61 -7.88
C GLN A 15 3.86 21.23 -9.31
N GLY A 16 3.93 22.26 -10.16
CA GLY A 16 4.60 22.16 -11.44
C GLY A 16 6.10 21.96 -11.24
N ALA A 17 6.68 21.06 -12.03
CA ALA A 17 8.04 21.08 -12.60
C ALA A 17 9.25 21.44 -11.71
N GLY A 18 9.12 21.45 -10.39
CA GLY A 18 10.20 21.67 -9.44
C GLY A 18 10.63 20.36 -8.82
N ASN A 19 11.89 20.00 -9.04
CA ASN A 19 12.65 19.10 -8.19
C ASN A 19 12.42 17.59 -8.37
N ASN A 20 12.60 17.09 -9.59
CA ASN A 20 13.11 15.72 -9.76
C ASN A 20 14.43 15.53 -8.98
N GLU A 21 15.27 16.58 -8.95
CA GLU A 21 16.48 16.69 -8.14
C GLU A 21 16.21 16.54 -6.63
N GLU A 22 15.25 17.28 -6.07
CA GLU A 22 14.96 17.19 -4.63
C GLU A 22 14.16 15.94 -4.27
N LYS A 23 13.35 15.39 -5.19
CA LYS A 23 12.81 14.02 -5.06
C LYS A 23 13.94 13.00 -5.03
N ARG A 24 14.95 13.12 -5.91
CA ARG A 24 16.17 12.28 -5.88
C ARG A 24 16.93 12.46 -4.58
N ARG A 25 17.21 13.70 -4.15
CA ARG A 25 17.90 13.99 -2.88
C ARG A 25 17.11 13.55 -1.66
N ARG A 26 15.77 13.58 -1.70
CA ARG A 26 14.92 13.02 -0.63
C ARG A 26 14.92 11.50 -0.65
N LEU A 27 14.98 10.87 -1.82
CA LEU A 27 15.14 9.42 -1.95
C LEU A 27 16.55 8.97 -1.52
N GLU A 28 17.60 9.72 -1.86
CA GLU A 28 18.99 9.51 -1.42
C GLU A 28 19.10 9.72 0.09
N ARG A 29 18.61 10.84 0.64
CA ARG A 29 18.56 11.04 2.11
C ARG A 29 17.69 10.00 2.82
N ALA A 30 16.61 9.53 2.20
CA ALA A 30 15.80 8.46 2.75
C ALA A 30 16.49 7.10 2.63
N ALA A 31 17.32 6.86 1.61
CA ALA A 31 18.16 5.68 1.48
C ALA A 31 19.35 5.70 2.45
N ASP A 32 19.94 6.88 2.70
CA ASP A 32 20.99 7.09 3.71
C ASP A 32 20.44 6.97 5.14
N ARG A 33 19.20 7.39 5.37
CA ARG A 33 18.55 7.30 6.69
C ARG A 33 17.86 5.95 6.93
N ALA A 34 17.38 5.28 5.88
CA ALA A 34 16.84 3.91 5.95
C ALA A 34 17.94 2.84 5.85
N GLY A 35 19.14 3.23 5.40
CA GLY A 35 20.33 2.40 5.31
C GLY A 35 21.45 2.97 6.14
N GLN A 36 21.57 2.49 7.38
CA GLN A 36 22.91 2.09 7.85
C GLN A 36 23.48 1.15 6.77
N GLY A 37 24.22 1.71 5.80
CA GLY A 37 24.80 0.99 4.66
C GLY A 37 24.78 1.69 3.29
N GLY A 38 24.25 2.92 3.15
CA GLY A 38 24.00 3.53 1.82
C GLY A 38 25.18 4.22 1.12
N LEU A 39 26.04 4.97 1.82
CA LEU A 39 27.16 5.71 1.22
C LEU A 39 28.52 5.49 1.92
N GLY A 40 28.52 5.20 3.22
CA GLY A 40 29.76 4.91 3.98
C GLY A 40 30.49 3.64 3.52
N ASN A 41 29.77 2.64 3.00
CA ASN A 41 30.36 1.42 2.43
C ASN A 41 30.97 1.63 1.04
N LYS A 42 30.44 2.57 0.25
CA LYS A 42 30.97 2.88 -1.09
C LYS A 42 32.24 3.73 -1.04
N LEU A 43 32.45 4.45 0.06
CA LEU A 43 33.61 5.31 0.31
C LEU A 43 34.70 4.63 1.16
N GLY A 44 34.52 3.37 1.57
CA GLY A 44 35.51 2.64 2.39
C GLY A 44 35.75 3.23 3.78
N LEU A 45 34.96 4.21 4.22
CA LEU A 45 35.19 4.96 5.46
C LEU A 45 34.76 4.22 6.73
N PHE A 46 34.05 3.10 6.61
CA PHE A 46 33.68 2.24 7.72
C PHE A 46 33.98 0.79 7.34
N LYS A 47 34.78 0.08 8.15
CA LYS A 47 34.87 -1.38 8.08
C LYS A 47 33.46 -1.92 8.22
N THR A 48 32.91 -2.45 7.14
CA THR A 48 31.61 -3.10 7.18
C THR A 48 31.78 -4.32 8.05
N ASP A 49 31.20 -4.32 9.25
CA ASP A 49 31.17 -5.50 10.10
C ASP A 49 30.64 -6.67 9.25
N GLU A 50 31.37 -7.78 9.14
CA GLU A 50 30.98 -8.95 8.36
C GLU A 50 29.55 -9.38 8.71
N TRP A 51 29.18 -9.20 9.98
CA TRP A 51 27.86 -9.43 10.52
C TRP A 51 26.77 -8.56 9.89
N SER A 52 27.10 -7.32 9.53
CA SER A 52 26.19 -6.39 8.88
C SER A 52 25.96 -6.74 7.41
N VAL A 53 26.99 -7.21 6.70
CA VAL A 53 26.91 -7.69 5.32
C VAL A 53 26.08 -8.97 5.25
N GLU A 54 26.36 -9.93 6.13
CA GLU A 54 25.60 -11.17 6.19
C GLU A 54 24.13 -10.93 6.57
N ARG A 55 23.87 -9.94 7.45
CA ARG A 55 22.50 -9.54 7.77
C ARG A 55 21.76 -9.01 6.56
N GLN A 56 22.40 -8.16 5.77
CA GLN A 56 21.81 -7.63 4.54
C GLN A 56 21.52 -8.78 3.55
N HIS A 57 22.47 -9.70 3.37
CA HIS A 57 22.29 -10.87 2.51
C HIS A 57 21.10 -11.74 2.94
N ARG A 58 21.01 -12.08 4.24
CA ARG A 58 19.90 -12.87 4.77
C ARG A 58 18.56 -12.14 4.65
N GLN A 59 18.54 -10.82 4.88
CA GLN A 59 17.33 -9.98 4.74
C GLN A 59 16.90 -9.78 3.28
N GLN A 60 17.80 -9.91 2.32
CA GLN A 60 17.50 -9.76 0.89
C GLN A 60 16.39 -10.73 0.45
N SER A 61 16.42 -11.98 0.93
CA SER A 61 15.36 -12.96 0.65
C SER A 61 13.95 -12.50 1.07
N VAL A 62 13.85 -11.88 2.25
CA VAL A 62 12.59 -11.32 2.80
C VAL A 62 12.14 -10.12 1.98
N ARG A 63 13.08 -9.27 1.56
CA ARG A 63 12.83 -8.12 0.69
C ARG A 63 12.29 -8.57 -0.67
N ASP A 64 12.95 -9.51 -1.32
CA ASP A 64 12.59 -9.98 -2.66
C ASP A 64 11.23 -10.66 -2.65
N LYS A 65 10.96 -11.49 -1.64
CA LYS A 65 9.64 -12.08 -1.44
C LYS A 65 8.56 -11.00 -1.29
N TYR A 66 8.81 -9.99 -0.45
CA TYR A 66 7.88 -8.88 -0.27
C TYR A 66 7.58 -8.14 -1.58
N PHE A 67 8.59 -7.87 -2.43
CA PHE A 67 8.37 -7.21 -3.71
C PHE A 67 7.60 -8.07 -4.71
N LYS A 68 7.91 -9.37 -4.78
CA LYS A 68 7.16 -10.32 -5.62
C LYS A 68 5.69 -10.39 -5.19
N ASP A 69 5.43 -10.51 -3.89
CA ASP A 69 4.07 -10.53 -3.35
C ASP A 69 3.34 -9.20 -3.58
N LYS A 70 4.05 -8.07 -3.46
CA LYS A 70 3.50 -6.73 -3.77
C LYS A 70 3.08 -6.62 -5.24
N GLN A 71 3.88 -7.10 -6.18
CA GLN A 71 3.53 -7.10 -7.60
C GLN A 71 2.31 -7.97 -7.89
N ARG A 72 2.27 -9.19 -7.33
CA ARG A 72 1.10 -10.10 -7.44
C ARG A 72 -0.17 -9.44 -6.91
N MET A 73 -0.08 -8.75 -5.78
CA MET A 73 -1.20 -8.00 -5.20
C MET A 73 -1.71 -6.90 -6.12
N HIS A 74 -0.85 -6.12 -6.77
CA HIS A 74 -1.30 -5.09 -7.72
C HIS A 74 -2.00 -5.67 -8.96
N VAL A 75 -1.60 -6.87 -9.40
CA VAL A 75 -2.31 -7.57 -10.48
C VAL A 75 -3.70 -8.00 -10.00
N GLN A 76 -3.81 -8.52 -8.78
CA GLN A 76 -5.10 -8.89 -8.19
C GLN A 76 -6.00 -7.68 -7.95
N GLU A 77 -5.43 -6.55 -7.52
CA GLU A 77 -6.14 -5.28 -7.32
C GLU A 77 -6.80 -4.81 -8.61
N ARG A 78 -6.07 -4.79 -9.73
CA ARG A 78 -6.64 -4.43 -11.03
C ARG A 78 -7.81 -5.33 -11.44
N ARG A 79 -7.67 -6.66 -11.28
CA ARG A 79 -8.75 -7.60 -11.58
C ARG A 79 -9.99 -7.36 -10.70
N ALA A 80 -9.77 -7.07 -9.42
CA ALA A 80 -10.85 -6.77 -8.49
C ALA A 80 -11.52 -5.43 -8.80
N GLU A 81 -10.78 -4.42 -9.26
CA GLU A 81 -11.34 -3.14 -9.72
C GLU A 81 -12.24 -3.32 -10.94
N GLU A 82 -11.84 -4.16 -11.90
CA GLU A 82 -12.67 -4.49 -13.06
C GLU A 82 -13.95 -5.22 -12.64
N GLN A 83 -13.85 -6.18 -11.71
CA GLN A 83 -15.01 -6.87 -11.16
C GLN A 83 -15.93 -5.92 -10.40
N LEU A 84 -15.37 -5.00 -9.61
CA LEU A 84 -16.11 -3.97 -8.89
C LEU A 84 -16.86 -3.07 -9.88
N LYS A 85 -16.21 -2.62 -10.96
CA LYS A 85 -16.87 -1.80 -12.01
C LYS A 85 -18.08 -2.51 -12.59
N ARG A 86 -17.93 -3.78 -12.99
CA ARG A 86 -19.04 -4.59 -13.52
C ARG A 86 -20.20 -4.73 -12.53
N GLN A 87 -19.89 -4.98 -11.26
CA GLN A 87 -20.90 -5.06 -10.20
C GLN A 87 -21.60 -3.72 -9.98
N THR A 88 -20.86 -2.60 -9.98
CA THR A 88 -21.46 -1.27 -9.83
C THR A 88 -22.34 -0.91 -11.02
N GLU A 89 -21.95 -1.25 -12.25
CA GLU A 89 -22.76 -1.01 -13.45
C GLU A 89 -24.03 -1.85 -13.46
N SER A 90 -23.94 -3.13 -13.11
CA SER A 90 -25.11 -3.99 -12.95
C SER A 90 -26.07 -3.42 -11.90
N ARG A 91 -25.53 -3.01 -10.73
CA ARG A 91 -26.35 -2.41 -9.67
C ARG A 91 -26.95 -1.06 -10.06
N LYS A 92 -26.27 -0.29 -10.90
CA LYS A 92 -26.81 0.96 -11.46
C LYS A 92 -28.10 0.69 -12.24
N ARG A 93 -28.08 -0.31 -13.13
CA ARG A 93 -29.24 -0.72 -13.92
C ARG A 93 -30.39 -1.22 -13.02
N GLU A 94 -30.08 -2.02 -12.01
CA GLU A 94 -31.09 -2.47 -11.03
C GLU A 94 -31.74 -1.30 -10.28
N ILE A 95 -30.96 -0.28 -9.91
CA ILE A 95 -31.47 0.93 -9.25
C ILE A 95 -32.32 1.76 -10.22
N GLU A 96 -31.91 1.90 -11.47
CA GLU A 96 -32.68 2.60 -12.51
C GLU A 96 -34.02 1.90 -12.78
N ASN A 97 -34.01 0.56 -12.86
CA ASN A 97 -35.21 -0.26 -13.02
C ASN A 97 -36.14 -0.16 -11.79
N TYR A 98 -35.60 -0.19 -10.57
CA TYR A 98 -36.37 -0.03 -9.35
C TYR A 98 -37.16 1.29 -9.31
N TYR A 99 -36.57 2.37 -9.85
CA TYR A 99 -37.23 3.67 -9.96
C TYR A 99 -37.99 3.87 -11.28
N ARG A 100 -38.11 2.83 -12.12
CA ARG A 100 -38.83 2.85 -13.40
C ARG A 100 -38.35 3.94 -14.36
N VAL A 101 -37.07 4.31 -14.29
CA VAL A 101 -36.52 5.43 -15.08
C VAL A 101 -36.66 5.19 -16.59
N GLY A 102 -36.60 3.94 -17.04
CA GLY A 102 -36.79 3.56 -18.45
C GLY A 102 -38.24 3.30 -18.86
N GLU A 103 -39.18 3.22 -17.92
CA GLU A 103 -40.61 2.94 -18.19
C GLU A 103 -41.46 4.20 -18.17
N LEU A 104 -41.02 5.25 -17.47
CA LEU A 104 -41.69 6.54 -17.44
C LEU A 104 -41.49 7.27 -18.78
N GLY A 105 -42.57 7.79 -19.35
CA GLY A 105 -42.53 8.58 -20.58
C GLY A 105 -41.69 9.84 -20.40
N GLN A 106 -41.10 10.35 -21.49
CA GLN A 106 -40.22 11.53 -21.46
C GLN A 106 -40.90 12.80 -20.92
N THR A 107 -42.22 12.90 -21.05
CA THR A 107 -43.05 14.01 -20.57
C THR A 107 -43.65 13.77 -19.18
N ASP A 108 -43.38 12.63 -18.53
CA ASP A 108 -43.91 12.36 -17.19
C ASP A 108 -43.17 13.23 -16.14
N PRO A 109 -43.88 14.05 -15.35
CA PRO A 109 -43.27 14.89 -14.31
C PRO A 109 -42.52 14.08 -13.23
N ARG A 110 -42.83 12.78 -13.07
CA ARG A 110 -42.16 11.88 -12.12
C ARG A 110 -40.78 11.43 -12.58
N LEU A 111 -40.48 11.52 -13.87
CA LEU A 111 -39.23 11.02 -14.47
C LEU A 111 -38.00 11.69 -13.86
N GLU A 112 -38.00 13.02 -13.75
CA GLU A 112 -36.86 13.76 -13.19
C GLU A 112 -36.64 13.44 -11.71
N THR A 113 -37.72 13.30 -10.95
CA THR A 113 -37.64 12.89 -9.54
C THR A 113 -37.09 11.46 -9.42
N ALA A 114 -37.53 10.54 -10.28
CA ALA A 114 -37.05 9.16 -10.33
C ALA A 114 -35.56 9.10 -10.69
N LYS A 115 -35.12 9.83 -11.71
CA LYS A 115 -33.69 9.96 -12.09
C LYS A 115 -32.83 10.49 -10.95
N GLN A 116 -33.28 11.54 -10.26
CA GLN A 116 -32.55 12.10 -9.12
C GLN A 116 -32.44 11.10 -7.96
N LYS A 117 -33.53 10.40 -7.63
CA LYS A 117 -33.53 9.35 -6.59
C LYS A 117 -32.61 8.20 -6.96
N ALA A 118 -32.67 7.72 -8.21
CA ALA A 118 -31.80 6.68 -8.74
C ALA A 118 -30.32 7.10 -8.66
N LYS A 119 -29.98 8.30 -9.16
CA LYS A 119 -28.62 8.87 -9.11
C LYS A 119 -28.09 8.97 -7.68
N ARG A 120 -28.91 9.46 -6.73
CA ARG A 120 -28.51 9.58 -5.32
C ARG A 120 -28.27 8.21 -4.68
N LYS A 121 -29.14 7.23 -4.94
CA LYS A 121 -29.03 5.87 -4.41
C LYS A 121 -27.79 5.17 -4.99
N TYR A 122 -27.59 5.27 -6.31
CA TYR A 122 -26.41 4.76 -6.98
C TYR A 122 -25.11 5.39 -6.45
N GLY A 123 -25.03 6.72 -6.39
CA GLY A 123 -23.83 7.41 -5.90
C GLY A 123 -23.46 7.02 -4.46
N ARG A 124 -24.46 6.83 -3.58
CA ARG A 124 -24.22 6.33 -2.21
C ARG A 124 -23.68 4.90 -2.21
N TYR A 125 -24.25 4.04 -3.04
CA TYR A 125 -23.82 2.65 -3.17
C TYR A 125 -22.38 2.57 -3.71
N GLU A 126 -22.10 3.26 -4.81
CA GLU A 126 -20.79 3.31 -5.46
C GLU A 126 -19.72 3.79 -4.47
N GLN A 127 -19.96 4.89 -3.74
CA GLN A 127 -19.04 5.38 -2.72
C GLN A 127 -18.81 4.37 -1.59
N LYS A 128 -19.85 3.66 -1.16
CA LYS A 128 -19.75 2.65 -0.10
C LYS A 128 -18.87 1.48 -0.55
N GLU A 129 -19.11 0.96 -1.76
CA GLU A 129 -18.35 -0.16 -2.29
C GLU A 129 -16.90 0.23 -2.61
N GLN A 130 -16.66 1.40 -3.19
CA GLN A 130 -15.32 1.99 -3.36
C GLN A 130 -14.56 2.06 -2.03
N ARG A 131 -15.18 2.57 -0.97
CA ARG A 131 -14.56 2.64 0.37
C ARG A 131 -14.28 1.25 0.94
N ARG A 132 -15.19 0.29 0.76
CA ARG A 132 -15.02 -1.09 1.24
C ARG A 132 -13.86 -1.77 0.52
N HIS A 133 -13.84 -1.69 -0.80
CA HIS A 133 -12.78 -2.20 -1.66
C HIS A 133 -11.41 -1.61 -1.25
N HIS A 134 -11.31 -0.29 -1.16
CA HIS A 134 -10.08 0.39 -0.75
C HIS A 134 -9.60 -0.05 0.64
N ARG A 135 -10.50 -0.16 1.62
CA ARG A 135 -10.15 -0.62 2.98
C ARG A 135 -9.60 -2.05 2.98
N GLN A 136 -10.19 -2.95 2.20
CA GLN A 136 -9.72 -4.33 2.08
C GLN A 136 -8.29 -4.38 1.52
N TRP A 137 -8.00 -3.65 0.44
CA TRP A 137 -6.65 -3.59 -0.14
C TRP A 137 -5.63 -3.00 0.83
N LEU A 138 -5.95 -1.88 1.49
CA LEU A 138 -5.10 -1.30 2.52
C LEU A 138 -4.77 -2.29 3.64
N GLN A 139 -5.76 -3.06 4.09
CA GLN A 139 -5.55 -4.07 5.11
C GLN A 139 -4.59 -5.17 4.63
N SER A 140 -4.74 -5.63 3.40
CA SER A 140 -3.86 -6.65 2.80
C SER A 140 -2.42 -6.14 2.65
N PHE A 141 -2.22 -4.90 2.18
CA PHE A 141 -0.88 -4.27 2.15
C PHE A 141 -0.26 -4.14 3.54
N ARG A 142 -1.05 -3.73 4.54
CA ARG A 142 -0.58 -3.65 5.94
C ARG A 142 -0.15 -5.02 6.47
N LYS A 143 -0.92 -6.08 6.19
CA LYS A 143 -0.56 -7.46 6.58
C LYS A 143 0.76 -7.88 5.94
N MET A 144 0.94 -7.64 4.64
CA MET A 144 2.18 -7.96 3.93
C MET A 144 3.40 -7.25 4.51
N ARG A 145 3.28 -5.95 4.79
CA ARG A 145 4.35 -5.16 5.43
C ARG A 145 4.71 -5.71 6.81
N ARG A 146 3.71 -6.07 7.62
CA ARG A 146 3.92 -6.69 8.93
C ARG A 146 4.67 -8.02 8.83
N GLN A 147 4.35 -8.84 7.83
CA GLN A 147 5.06 -10.12 7.61
C GLN A 147 6.52 -9.90 7.22
N ARG A 148 6.80 -8.93 6.34
CA ARG A 148 8.18 -8.51 6.02
C ARG A 148 8.93 -8.07 7.27
N ASP A 149 8.34 -7.18 8.06
CA ASP A 149 8.96 -6.65 9.27
C ASP A 149 9.20 -7.75 10.32
N LYS A 150 8.28 -8.73 10.41
CA LYS A 150 8.46 -9.94 11.23
C LYS A 150 9.65 -10.78 10.76
N GLY A 151 9.78 -11.00 9.45
CA GLY A 151 10.92 -11.70 8.86
C GLY A 151 12.25 -11.02 9.16
N TYR A 152 12.34 -9.70 8.98
CA TYR A 152 13.55 -8.93 9.34
C TYR A 152 13.91 -9.04 10.84
N ARG A 153 12.90 -9.00 11.72
CA ARG A 153 13.12 -9.18 13.17
C ARG A 153 13.61 -10.58 13.50
N GLN A 154 13.06 -11.62 12.86
CA GLN A 154 13.49 -13.00 13.06
C GLN A 154 14.95 -13.19 12.66
N ILE A 155 15.36 -12.70 11.48
CA ILE A 155 16.75 -12.74 11.04
C ILE A 155 17.65 -11.99 12.01
N THR A 156 17.26 -10.78 12.43
CA THR A 156 18.05 -10.00 13.38
C THR A 156 18.21 -10.72 14.72
N LYS A 157 17.16 -11.39 15.21
CA LYS A 157 17.19 -12.17 16.45
C LYS A 157 18.05 -13.43 16.33
N SER A 158 17.91 -14.21 15.26
CA SER A 158 18.71 -15.42 15.04
C SER A 158 20.18 -15.05 14.94
N MET A 159 20.48 -13.98 14.21
CA MET A 159 21.83 -13.48 14.08
C MET A 159 22.41 -13.04 15.43
N LYS A 160 21.68 -12.26 16.23
CA LYS A 160 22.17 -11.90 17.58
C LYS A 160 22.49 -13.12 18.45
N LYS A 161 21.77 -14.23 18.29
CA LYS A 161 22.06 -15.49 19.00
C LYS A 161 23.33 -16.16 18.46
N GLU A 162 23.45 -16.29 17.14
CA GLU A 162 24.65 -16.86 16.49
C GLU A 162 25.92 -16.10 16.87
N HIS A 163 25.88 -14.76 16.90
CA HIS A 163 26.99 -13.91 17.30
C HIS A 163 27.37 -14.05 18.78
N ARG A 164 26.39 -14.29 19.67
CA ARG A 164 26.68 -14.57 21.08
C ARG A 164 27.36 -15.92 21.24
N ARG A 165 26.86 -16.95 20.55
CA ARG A 165 27.43 -18.31 20.56
C ARG A 165 28.86 -18.33 20.05
N SER A 166 29.16 -17.60 18.98
CA SER A 166 30.54 -17.52 18.45
C SER A 166 31.52 -16.84 19.41
N ARG A 167 31.02 -16.08 20.39
CA ARG A 167 31.81 -15.43 21.44
C ARG A 167 31.77 -16.15 22.79
N GLY A 168 31.16 -17.34 22.86
CA GLY A 168 31.00 -18.08 24.12
C GLY A 168 30.10 -17.38 25.15
N LEU A 169 29.28 -16.42 24.73
CA LEU A 169 28.38 -15.69 25.61
C LEU A 169 27.07 -16.47 25.81
N PRO A 170 26.45 -16.40 27.00
CA PRO A 170 25.19 -17.08 27.25
C PRO A 170 24.05 -16.58 26.35
N ASP A 171 23.19 -17.50 25.92
CA ASP A 171 22.08 -17.23 25.00
C ASP A 171 21.05 -16.25 25.61
N GLU A 172 20.89 -16.27 26.94
CA GLU A 172 20.07 -15.33 27.72
C GLU A 172 20.96 -14.39 28.53
N LEU A 173 20.67 -13.09 28.49
CA LEU A 173 21.14 -12.19 29.55
C LEU A 173 20.36 -12.64 30.78
N GLN A 174 21.01 -13.33 31.72
CA GLN A 174 20.44 -13.51 33.06
C GLN A 174 20.05 -12.11 33.55
N ALA A 175 18.75 -11.86 33.64
CA ALA A 175 18.28 -10.66 34.29
C ALA A 175 18.75 -10.77 35.75
N PRO A 176 19.47 -9.78 36.30
CA PRO A 176 20.06 -9.87 37.65
C PRO A 176 19.04 -9.93 38.79
N TRP A 177 17.76 -10.17 38.49
CA TRP A 177 16.62 -10.09 39.42
C TRP A 177 15.89 -11.42 39.59
N LYS A 178 16.42 -12.54 39.08
CA LYS A 178 15.90 -13.88 39.42
C LYS A 178 16.84 -14.51 40.44
N ILE A 179 16.51 -14.24 41.71
CA ILE A 179 16.91 -15.05 42.87
C ILE A 179 16.03 -16.30 42.87
#